data_AF-A0A453SN80-F1
#
_entry.id   AF-A0A453SN80-F1
#
_cell.length_a   1.000
_cell.length_b   1.000
_cell.length_c   1.000
_cell.angle_alpha   90.00
_cell.angle_beta   90.00
_cell.angle_gamma   90.00
#
_symmetry.space_group_name_H-M   'P 1'
#
loop_
_entity.id
_entity.type
_entity.pdbx_description
1 polymer ?
#
loop_
_entity_poly.entity_id
_entity_poly.type
_entity_poly.pdbx_seq_one_letter_code
_entity_poly.pdbx_strand_id
1 'polypeptide(L)'
;VSIMLRVEIMTIRELRGEEGEMAFLKYFLQNARVLRHAVFIFPNPDLSSISRAKGRSIAGNLTNLTWGSTKVCGFMAYGSSDPEGGRPWCFKTGADFSRDPFLLVKLRAATCFIIQA
;
A
#
# COMPACT_ATOMS: atom_id res chain seq x y z
N VAL A 1 18.92 4.13 13.10
CA VAL A 1 18.56 4.80 11.83
C VAL A 1 17.08 4.57 11.57
N SER A 2 16.29 5.60 11.28
CA SER A 2 14.84 5.48 11.10
C SER A 2 14.49 4.76 9.80
N ILE A 3 13.56 3.81 9.85
CA ILE A 3 13.05 3.07 8.69
C ILE A 3 12.43 4.00 7.63
N MET A 4 11.83 5.11 8.07
CA MET A 4 11.21 6.13 7.21
C MET A 4 12.20 6.81 6.25
N LEU A 5 13.51 6.74 6.54
CA LEU A 5 14.56 7.31 5.69
C LEU A 5 15.09 6.32 4.65
N ARG A 6 14.59 5.07 4.63
CA ARG A 6 15.11 4.00 3.78
C ARG A 6 14.06 3.30 2.93
N VAL A 7 12.78 3.41 3.30
CA VAL A 7 11.70 2.78 2.53
C VAL A 7 11.48 3.56 1.24
N GLU A 8 11.86 2.94 0.13
CA GLU A 8 11.63 3.49 -1.21
C GLU A 8 10.30 3.02 -1.79
N ILE A 9 9.80 1.87 -1.34
CA ILE A 9 8.60 1.24 -1.88
C ILE A 9 7.71 0.77 -0.73
N MET A 10 6.44 1.15 -0.80
CA MET A 10 5.41 0.72 0.14
C MET A 10 4.32 -0.04 -0.60
N THR A 11 3.88 -1.15 -0.02
CA THR A 11 2.66 -1.84 -0.45
C THR A 11 1.78 -2.06 0.76
N ILE A 12 0.54 -1.56 0.72
CA ILE A 12 -0.49 -1.92 1.69
C ILE A 12 -1.56 -2.74 0.99
N ARG A 13 -1.86 -3.90 1.56
CA ARG A 13 -2.89 -4.81 1.07
C ARG A 13 -4.10 -4.77 1.98
N GLU A 14 -5.26 -5.07 1.39
CA GLU A 14 -6.56 -5.08 2.03
C GLU A 14 -6.94 -3.77 2.73
N LEU A 15 -6.47 -2.63 2.21
CA LEU A 15 -6.73 -1.33 2.83
C LEU A 15 -8.24 -1.07 2.96
N ARG A 16 -8.72 -0.96 4.20
CA ARG A 16 -10.14 -0.76 4.48
C ARG A 16 -10.55 0.71 4.61
N GLY A 17 -9.56 1.59 4.80
CA GLY A 17 -9.76 3.00 5.06
C GLY A 17 -10.31 3.27 6.45
N GLU A 18 -10.01 2.40 7.41
CA GLU A 18 -10.30 2.61 8.83
C GLU A 18 -9.44 3.76 9.37
N GLU A 19 -9.91 4.38 10.46
CA GLU A 19 -9.25 5.57 11.02
C GLU A 19 -7.78 5.31 11.38
N GLY A 20 -7.49 4.15 11.98
CA GLY A 20 -6.13 3.76 12.33
C GLY A 20 -5.22 3.58 11.11
N GLU A 21 -5.70 2.93 10.05
CA GLU A 21 -4.96 2.75 8.80
C GLU A 21 -4.67 4.11 8.14
N MET A 22 -5.68 4.98 8.09
CA MET A 22 -5.55 6.31 7.47
C MET A 22 -4.63 7.23 8.26
N ALA A 23 -4.67 7.17 9.61
CA ALA A 23 -3.75 7.90 10.46
C ALA A 23 -2.31 7.42 10.29
N PHE A 24 -2.10 6.10 10.24
CA PHE A 24 -0.80 5.51 9.95
C PHE A 24 -0.27 5.95 8.58
N LEU A 25 -1.11 5.88 7.54
CA LEU A 25 -0.74 6.27 6.18
C LEU A 25 -0.37 7.74 6.09
N LYS A 26 -1.18 8.61 6.70
CA LYS A 26 -0.88 10.03 6.77
C LYS A 26 0.48 10.28 7.42
N TYR A 27 0.74 9.65 8.57
CA TYR A 27 2.03 9.77 9.24
C TYR A 27 3.18 9.25 8.36
N PHE A 28 3.04 8.05 7.79
CA PHE A 28 4.11 7.44 7.01
C PHE A 28 4.43 8.26 5.76
N LEU A 29 3.42 8.60 4.95
CA LEU A 29 3.60 9.34 3.71
C LEU A 29 4.18 10.74 3.95
N GLN A 30 3.86 11.38 5.06
CA GLN A 30 4.43 12.68 5.45
C GLN A 30 5.90 12.57 5.89
N ASN A 31 6.32 11.45 6.46
CA ASN A 31 7.66 11.28 7.04
C ASN A 31 8.64 10.49 6.14
N ALA A 32 8.13 9.72 5.18
CA ALA A 32 8.93 8.88 4.30
C ALA A 32 9.56 9.70 3.16
N ARG A 33 10.75 10.26 3.44
CA ARG A 33 11.45 11.19 2.53
C ARG A 33 11.98 10.58 1.24
N VAL A 34 12.23 9.28 1.24
CA VAL A 34 12.80 8.55 0.08
C VAL A 34 11.77 7.66 -0.61
N LEU A 35 10.49 7.75 -0.24
CA LEU A 35 9.43 6.96 -0.83
C LEU A 35 9.23 7.36 -2.30
N ARG A 36 9.33 6.37 -3.20
CA ARG A 36 9.21 6.54 -4.66
C ARG A 36 7.95 5.92 -5.21
N HIS A 37 7.48 4.84 -4.59
CA HIS A 37 6.26 4.15 -5.00
C HIS A 37 5.43 3.74 -3.78
N ALA A 38 4.13 3.97 -3.86
CA ALA A 38 3.17 3.41 -2.91
C ALA A 38 2.03 2.73 -3.67
N VAL A 39 1.78 1.47 -3.32
CA VAL A 39 0.68 0.68 -3.85
C VAL A 39 -0.31 0.40 -2.73
N PHE A 40 -1.58 0.70 -2.99
CA PHE A 40 -2.69 0.41 -2.11
C PHE A 40 -3.62 -0.58 -2.81
N ILE A 41 -3.78 -1.76 -2.22
CA ILE A 41 -4.61 -2.82 -2.76
C ILE A 41 -5.84 -2.91 -1.88
N PHE A 42 -6.99 -2.61 -2.44
CA PHE A 42 -8.28 -2.67 -1.75
C PHE A 42 -8.78 -4.11 -1.71
N PRO A 43 -9.54 -4.50 -0.68
CA PRO A 43 -10.22 -5.79 -0.67
C PRO A 43 -11.07 -5.99 -1.92
N ASN A 44 -11.24 -7.25 -2.33
CA ASN A 44 -12.09 -7.58 -3.47
C ASN A 44 -13.52 -7.11 -3.19
N PRO A 45 -14.10 -6.19 -3.96
CA PRO A 45 -15.42 -5.63 -3.66
C PRO A 45 -16.57 -6.64 -3.80
N ASP A 46 -16.38 -7.70 -4.60
CA ASP A 46 -17.41 -8.74 -4.80
C ASP A 46 -17.40 -9.77 -3.67
N LEU A 47 -16.27 -9.85 -2.95
CA LEU A 47 -16.10 -10.75 -1.82
C LEU A 47 -16.05 -10.00 -0.51
N SER A 48 -16.07 -8.66 -0.52
CA SER A 48 -15.90 -7.82 0.67
C SER A 48 -17.04 -6.90 1.02
N SER A 49 -17.08 -6.56 2.32
CA SER A 49 -17.93 -5.49 2.86
C SER A 49 -17.59 -4.10 2.30
N ILE A 50 -16.46 -3.93 1.61
CA ILE A 50 -16.03 -2.67 1.02
C ILE A 50 -16.54 -2.53 -0.40
N SER A 51 -17.49 -1.62 -0.58
CA SER A 51 -17.99 -1.30 -1.91
C SER A 51 -16.91 -0.65 -2.79
N ARG A 52 -17.00 -0.85 -4.11
CA ARG A 52 -16.15 -0.14 -5.09
C ARG A 52 -16.18 1.38 -4.91
N ALA A 53 -17.32 1.94 -4.53
CA ALA A 53 -17.46 3.37 -4.27
C ALA A 53 -16.66 3.82 -3.05
N LYS A 54 -16.67 3.03 -1.98
CA LYS A 54 -15.85 3.28 -0.78
C LYS A 54 -14.36 3.19 -1.10
N GLY A 55 -13.93 2.15 -1.83
CA GLY A 55 -12.53 2.02 -2.28
C GLY A 55 -12.06 3.22 -3.11
N ARG A 56 -12.88 3.70 -4.06
CA ARG A 56 -12.58 4.92 -4.84
C ARG A 56 -12.47 6.17 -3.97
N SER A 57 -13.36 6.33 -2.99
CA SER A 57 -13.31 7.45 -2.05
C SER A 57 -12.02 7.43 -1.23
N ILE A 58 -11.60 6.27 -0.73
CA ILE A 58 -10.33 6.13 -0.01
C ILE A 58 -9.15 6.48 -0.92
N ALA A 59 -9.11 5.92 -2.14
CA ALA A 59 -8.06 6.23 -3.11
C ALA A 59 -7.97 7.74 -3.40
N GLY A 60 -9.10 8.42 -3.59
CA GLY A 60 -9.15 9.88 -3.77
C GLY A 60 -8.65 10.66 -2.55
N ASN A 61 -8.95 10.19 -1.34
CA ASN A 61 -8.41 10.79 -0.12
C ASN A 61 -6.88 10.64 -0.03
N LEU A 62 -6.34 9.47 -0.42
CA LEU A 62 -4.90 9.23 -0.43
C LEU A 62 -4.17 10.10 -1.45
N THR A 63 -4.76 10.36 -2.61
CA THR A 63 -4.16 11.27 -3.61
C THR A 63 -4.05 12.71 -3.11
N ASN A 64 -4.90 13.10 -2.16
CA ASN A 64 -4.88 14.44 -1.56
C ASN A 64 -3.93 14.56 -0.35
N LEU A 65 -3.31 13.46 0.11
CA LEU A 65 -2.38 13.51 1.22
C LEU A 65 -1.09 14.24 0.85
N THR A 66 -0.49 14.92 1.83
CA THR A 66 0.82 15.53 1.69
C THR A 66 1.90 14.47 1.72
N TRP A 67 2.72 14.41 0.66
CA TRP A 67 3.87 13.52 0.57
C TRP A 67 5.12 14.24 1.07
N GLY A 68 5.84 13.62 2.01
CA GLY A 68 7.14 14.09 2.47
C GLY A 68 8.29 13.78 1.53
N SER A 69 8.03 12.99 0.47
CA SER A 69 9.01 12.68 -0.57
C SER A 69 9.28 13.90 -1.45
N THR A 70 10.54 14.14 -1.77
CA THR A 70 10.97 15.22 -2.67
C THR A 70 10.82 14.87 -4.14
N LYS A 71 10.46 13.62 -4.46
CA LYS A 71 10.26 13.11 -5.82
C LYS A 71 8.79 12.77 -6.05
N VAL A 72 8.37 12.84 -7.30
CA VAL A 72 7.05 12.35 -7.74
C VAL A 72 6.91 10.90 -7.31
N CYS A 73 5.97 10.63 -6.41
CA CYS A 73 5.71 9.29 -5.94
C CYS A 73 4.67 8.63 -6.83
N GLY A 74 4.99 7.46 -7.38
CA GLY A 74 4.03 6.66 -8.14
C GLY A 74 2.96 6.12 -7.20
N PHE A 75 1.71 6.46 -7.45
CA PHE A 75 0.55 5.99 -6.71
C PHE A 75 -0.24 4.99 -7.55
N MET A 76 -0.53 3.82 -7.00
CA MET A 76 -1.39 2.83 -7.65
C MET A 76 -2.41 2.28 -6.67
N ALA A 77 -3.67 2.32 -7.08
CA ALA A 77 -4.82 1.86 -6.32
C ALA A 77 -5.62 0.87 -7.18
N TYR A 78 -5.74 -0.39 -6.76
CA TYR A 78 -6.57 -1.38 -7.45
C TYR A 78 -7.26 -2.33 -6.47
N GLY A 79 -8.37 -2.92 -6.90
CA GLY A 79 -9.09 -3.94 -6.13
C GLY A 79 -8.43 -5.30 -6.31
N SER A 80 -8.33 -6.07 -5.23
CA SER A 80 -7.84 -7.44 -5.28
C SER A 80 -8.85 -8.36 -5.98
N SER A 81 -8.36 -9.41 -6.64
CA SER A 81 -9.15 -10.57 -7.06
C SER A 81 -9.16 -11.69 -6.01
N ASP A 82 -8.42 -11.52 -4.91
CA ASP A 82 -8.31 -12.51 -3.84
C ASP A 82 -9.64 -12.61 -3.03
N PRO A 83 -9.95 -13.78 -2.43
CA PRO A 83 -11.10 -13.93 -1.55
C PRO A 83 -10.98 -13.09 -0.28
N GLU A 84 -12.09 -12.45 0.16
CA GLU A 84 -12.08 -11.66 1.40
C GLU A 84 -11.86 -12.57 2.61
N GLY A 85 -10.98 -12.14 3.50
CA GLY A 85 -10.87 -12.69 4.84
C GLY A 85 -9.49 -13.28 5.12
N GLY A 86 -8.66 -12.47 5.79
CA GLY A 86 -8.36 -12.75 7.21
C GLY A 86 -7.50 -13.98 7.52
N ARG A 87 -6.95 -14.68 6.53
CA ARG A 87 -5.83 -15.58 6.79
C ARG A 87 -4.60 -14.70 6.98
N PRO A 88 -3.86 -14.82 8.11
CA PRO A 88 -2.53 -14.24 8.20
C PRO A 88 -1.81 -14.68 6.94
N TRP A 89 -1.50 -13.72 6.07
CA TRP A 89 -0.77 -14.01 4.85
C TRP A 89 0.53 -14.59 5.35
N CYS A 90 0.66 -15.91 5.24
CA CYS A 90 1.85 -16.57 5.76
C CYS A 90 3.04 -15.96 5.00
N PHE A 91 4.17 -15.83 5.68
CA PHE A 91 5.40 -15.26 5.13
C PHE A 91 5.69 -15.72 3.69
N LYS A 92 5.31 -16.97 3.34
CA LYS A 92 5.33 -17.51 1.98
C LYS A 92 4.61 -16.66 0.93
N THR A 93 3.39 -16.21 1.18
CA THR A 93 2.63 -15.39 0.22
C THR A 93 3.17 -13.95 0.20
N GLY A 94 3.58 -13.41 1.36
CA GLY A 94 4.25 -12.10 1.45
C GLY A 94 5.59 -12.03 0.71
N ALA A 95 6.29 -13.18 0.64
CA ALA A 95 7.53 -13.38 -0.11
C ALA A 95 7.29 -13.94 -1.53
N ASP A 96 6.04 -14.13 -1.96
CA ASP A 96 5.72 -14.53 -3.32
C ASP A 96 5.76 -13.32 -4.25
N PHE A 97 6.97 -13.03 -4.72
CA PHE A 97 7.22 -11.93 -5.65
C PHE A 97 6.62 -12.17 -7.05
N SER A 98 6.07 -13.36 -7.37
CA SER A 98 5.38 -13.58 -8.66
C SER A 98 4.12 -12.72 -8.83
N ARG A 99 3.61 -12.17 -7.72
CA ARG A 99 2.44 -11.29 -7.65
C ARG A 99 2.80 -9.88 -7.16
N ASP A 100 4.08 -9.54 -7.16
CA ASP A 100 4.54 -8.21 -6.78
C ASP A 100 4.12 -7.21 -7.88
N PRO A 101 3.32 -6.17 -7.56
CA PRO A 101 2.99 -5.12 -8.52
C PRO A 101 4.23 -4.41 -9.09
N PHE A 102 5.40 -4.61 -8.48
CA PHE A 102 6.69 -4.07 -8.88
C PHE A 102 7.63 -5.08 -9.54
N LEU A 103 7.17 -6.27 -9.96
CA LEU A 103 7.98 -7.25 -10.72
C LEU A 103 8.74 -6.67 -11.92
N LEU A 104 8.21 -5.60 -12.52
CA LEU A 104 8.82 -4.89 -13.65
C LEU A 104 9.75 -3.74 -13.24
N VAL A 105 9.65 -3.27 -12.00
CA VAL A 105 10.60 -2.31 -11.44
C VAL A 105 11.78 -3.15 -10.94
N LYS A 106 12.90 -3.18 -11.68
CA LYS A 106 14.14 -3.80 -11.18
C LYS A 106 14.43 -3.26 -9.77
N LEU A 107 14.08 -4.04 -8.75
CA LEU A 107 14.32 -3.77 -7.33
C LEU A 107 15.82 -3.87 -7.10
N ARG A 108 16.58 -2.89 -7.58
CA ARG A 108 17.98 -2.72 -7.19
C ARG A 108 17.97 -2.24 -5.75
N ALA A 109 18.09 -3.16 -4.80
CA ALA A 109 18.31 -2.90 -3.38
C ALA A 109 17.35 -1.87 -2.73
N ALA A 110 16.12 -1.76 -3.22
CA ALA A 110 15.10 -0.91 -2.61
C ALA A 110 14.52 -1.61 -1.37
N THR A 111 14.47 -0.92 -0.23
CA THR A 111 13.80 -1.46 0.96
C THR A 111 12.29 -1.37 0.73
N CYS A 112 11.63 -2.53 0.63
CA CYS A 112 10.18 -2.65 0.50
C CYS A 112 9.54 -2.78 1.88
N PHE A 113 8.52 -1.98 2.16
CA PHE A 113 7.72 -2.06 3.37
C PHE A 113 6.31 -2.53 3.02
N ILE A 114 5.98 -3.75 3.42
CA ILE A 114 4.67 -4.36 3.18
C ILE A 114 3.92 -4.37 4.50
N ILE A 115 2.75 -3.72 4.53
CA ILE A 115 1.86 -3.71 5.69
C ILE A 115 0.55 -4.37 5.31
N GLN A 116 0.05 -5.19 6.22
CA GLN A 116 -1.29 -5.78 6.15
C GLN A 116 -2.06 -5.29 7.37
N ALA A 117 -3.27 -4.80 7.14
CA ALA A 117 -4.20 -4.35 8.16
C ALA A 117 -5.20 -5.46 8.47
#